data_AF-A0A1T5LM11-F1
#
_entry.id   AF-A0A1T5LM11-F1
#
_cell.length_a   1.000
_cell.length_b   1.000
_cell.length_c   1.000
_cell.angle_alpha   90.00
_cell.angle_beta   90.00
_cell.angle_gamma   90.00
#
_symmetry.space_group_name_H-M   'P 1'
#
loop_
_entity.id
_entity.type
_entity.pdbx_description
1 polymer ?
#
loop_
_entity_poly.entity_id
_entity_poly.type
_entity_poly.pdbx_seq_one_letter_code
_entity_poly.pdbx_strand_id
1 'polypeptide(L)'
;MTTNHKKLGAGVTAICILELISKFFQLSLAVVVLLKKEDIGLWLEKIGQSNIMNAISNQQVMITICLSILAILGLILILSKNRIGMYLYFPITAINVTMLAIQNSFQIKPLLFALVLPVILFILLYNRRNVF
;
A
#
# COMPACT_ATOMS: atom_id res chain seq x y z
N MET A 1 6.88 19.21 34.98
CA MET A 1 6.78 18.15 33.95
C MET A 1 5.34 18.05 33.48
N THR A 2 4.98 18.63 32.34
CA THR A 2 3.64 18.51 31.76
C THR A 2 3.70 17.52 30.60
N THR A 3 3.45 16.24 30.90
CA THR A 3 3.34 15.16 29.93
C THR A 3 2.04 15.33 29.14
N ASN A 4 2.02 16.32 28.26
CA ASN A 4 0.94 16.50 27.31
C ASN A 4 1.07 15.36 26.29
N HIS A 5 0.48 14.20 26.60
CA HIS A 5 0.30 13.09 25.69
C HIS A 5 -0.62 13.56 24.57
N LYS A 6 -0.09 14.35 23.63
CA LYS A 6 -0.75 14.67 22.37
C LYS A 6 -1.04 13.32 21.72
N LYS A 7 -2.30 12.91 21.78
CA LYS A 7 -2.80 11.70 21.11
C LYS A 7 -2.68 11.97 19.60
N LEU A 8 -2.36 10.93 18.81
CA LEU A 8 -2.63 11.01 17.38
C LEU A 8 -4.10 11.39 17.24
N GLY A 9 -4.40 12.38 16.40
CA GLY A 9 -5.80 12.74 16.15
C GLY A 9 -6.55 11.48 15.71
N ALA A 10 -7.75 11.26 16.22
CA ALA A 10 -8.52 10.05 15.94
C ALA A 10 -8.64 9.75 14.42
N GLY A 11 -8.70 10.80 13.59
CA GLY A 11 -8.67 10.67 12.13
C GLY A 11 -7.36 10.11 11.56
N VAL A 12 -6.20 10.45 12.12
CA VAL A 12 -4.90 9.89 11.68
C VAL A 12 -4.85 8.40 12.00
N THR A 13 -5.25 8.04 13.21
CA THR A 13 -5.28 6.63 13.65
C THR A 13 -6.26 5.82 12.80
N ALA A 14 -7.45 6.34 12.53
CA ALA A 14 -8.46 5.67 11.70
C ALA A 14 -7.95 5.43 10.27
N ILE A 15 -7.35 6.43 9.63
CA ILE A 15 -6.83 6.28 8.27
C ILE A 15 -5.63 5.33 8.24
N CYS A 16 -4.73 5.39 9.23
CA CYS A 16 -3.63 4.42 9.29
C CYS A 16 -4.13 2.99 9.47
N ILE A 17 -5.15 2.76 10.28
CA ILE A 17 -5.76 1.42 10.46
C ILE A 17 -6.40 0.97 9.15
N LEU A 18 -7.12 1.86 8.45
CA LEU A 18 -7.78 1.55 7.19
C LEU A 18 -6.77 1.24 6.06
N GLU A 19 -5.68 2.01 5.98
CA GLU A 19 -4.51 1.72 5.14
C GLU A 19 -3.89 0.37 5.49
N LEU A 20 -3.70 0.08 6.78
CA LEU A 20 -3.13 -1.19 7.23
C LEU A 20 -3.99 -2.38 6.82
N ILE A 21 -5.32 -2.28 6.97
CA ILE A 21 -6.26 -3.29 6.49
C ILE A 21 -6.18 -3.44 4.97
N SER A 22 -6.11 -2.34 4.23
CA SER A 22 -5.98 -2.36 2.77
C SER A 22 -4.67 -3.04 2.32
N LYS A 23 -3.54 -2.70 2.95
CA LYS A 23 -2.23 -3.32 2.69
C LYS A 23 -2.20 -4.80 3.06
N PHE A 24 -2.85 -5.17 4.15
CA PHE A 24 -2.99 -6.58 4.54
C PHE A 24 -3.79 -7.37 3.51
N PHE A 25 -4.88 -6.80 3.00
CA PHE A 25 -5.68 -7.42 1.94
C PHE A 25 -4.90 -7.53 0.63
N GLN A 26 -4.15 -6.49 0.23
CA GLN A 26 -3.26 -6.53 -0.93
C GLN A 26 -2.19 -7.62 -0.80
N LEU A 27 -1.59 -7.76 0.38
CA LEU A 27 -0.58 -8.78 0.65
C LEU A 27 -1.17 -10.18 0.59
N SER A 28 -2.35 -10.40 1.18
CA SER A 28 -3.05 -11.69 1.13
C SER A 28 -3.39 -12.08 -0.31
N LEU A 29 -3.92 -11.14 -1.12
CA LEU A 29 -4.16 -11.34 -2.54
C LEU A 29 -2.87 -11.69 -3.29
N ALA A 30 -1.78 -10.98 -3.06
CA ALA A 30 -0.50 -11.23 -3.72
C ALA A 30 0.03 -12.65 -3.39
N VAL A 31 -0.12 -13.10 -2.14
CA VAL A 31 0.25 -14.45 -1.72
C VAL A 31 -0.64 -15.51 -2.40
N VAL A 32 -1.96 -15.28 -2.47
CA VAL A 32 -2.89 -16.19 -3.18
C VAL A 32 -2.53 -16.28 -4.67
N VAL A 33 -2.23 -15.16 -5.32
CA VAL A 33 -1.81 -15.13 -6.73
C VAL A 33 -0.51 -15.90 -6.95
N LEU A 34 0.44 -15.84 -6.01
CA LEU A 34 1.68 -16.61 -6.07
C LEU A 34 1.45 -18.12 -5.93
N LEU A 35 0.61 -18.53 -4.97
CA LEU A 35 0.37 -19.94 -4.66
C LEU A 35 -0.57 -20.63 -5.67
N LYS A 36 -1.55 -19.90 -6.21
CA LYS A 36 -2.55 -20.43 -7.14
C LYS A 36 -2.33 -19.97 -8.57
N LYS A 37 -1.10 -19.52 -8.91
CA LYS A 37 -0.78 -18.99 -10.23
C LYS A 37 -1.18 -19.96 -11.35
N GLU A 38 -0.90 -21.24 -11.18
CA GLU A 38 -1.17 -22.28 -12.17
C GLU A 38 -2.68 -22.53 -12.35
N ASP A 39 -3.43 -22.63 -11.25
CA ASP A 39 -4.89 -22.75 -11.29
C ASP A 39 -5.52 -21.53 -11.98
N ILE A 40 -5.13 -20.32 -11.56
CA ILE A 40 -5.66 -19.06 -12.10
C ILE A 40 -5.32 -18.92 -13.60
N GLY A 41 -4.13 -19.37 -14.02
CA GLY A 41 -3.73 -19.45 -15.41
C GLY A 41 -4.64 -20.36 -16.23
N LEU A 42 -4.91 -21.58 -15.76
CA LEU A 42 -5.82 -22.52 -16.42
C LEU A 42 -7.26 -21.99 -16.50
N TRP A 43 -7.72 -21.27 -15.48
CA TRP A 43 -9.02 -20.59 -15.50
C TRP A 43 -9.06 -19.41 -16.48
N LEU A 44 -7.99 -18.60 -16.56
CA LEU A 44 -7.85 -17.48 -17.49
C LEU A 44 -7.73 -17.95 -18.95
N GLU A 45 -7.05 -19.06 -19.19
CA GLU A 45 -6.98 -19.69 -20.52
C GLU A 45 -8.36 -20.20 -20.97
N LYS A 46 -9.15 -20.78 -20.06
CA LYS A 46 -10.53 -21.21 -20.34
C LYS A 46 -11.47 -20.06 -20.74
N ILE A 47 -11.21 -18.84 -20.30
CA ILE A 47 -11.99 -17.64 -20.65
C ILE A 47 -11.34 -16.80 -21.77
N GLY A 48 -10.29 -17.31 -22.44
CA GLY A 48 -9.65 -16.65 -23.57
C GLY A 48 -8.73 -15.47 -23.21
N GLN A 49 -8.34 -15.34 -21.94
CA GLN A 49 -7.47 -14.26 -21.42
C GLN A 49 -6.06 -14.77 -21.05
N SER A 50 -5.50 -15.69 -21.85
CA SER A 50 -4.19 -16.30 -21.64
C SER A 50 -3.02 -15.31 -21.54
N ASN A 51 -3.12 -14.14 -22.19
CA ASN A 51 -2.08 -13.11 -22.16
C ASN A 51 -1.89 -12.42 -20.80
N ILE A 52 -2.90 -12.45 -19.92
CA ILE A 52 -2.83 -11.74 -18.63
C ILE A 52 -1.91 -12.49 -17.65
N MET A 53 -1.89 -13.82 -17.72
CA MET A 53 -1.10 -14.63 -16.78
C MET A 53 0.41 -14.63 -17.11
N ASN A 54 0.76 -14.61 -18.40
CA ASN A 54 2.15 -14.52 -18.85
C ASN A 54 2.76 -13.14 -18.60
N ALA A 55 1.93 -12.08 -18.52
CA ALA A 55 2.38 -10.74 -18.18
C ALA A 55 2.71 -10.57 -16.68
N ILE A 56 2.16 -11.40 -15.81
CA ILE A 56 2.43 -11.33 -14.36
C ILE A 56 3.73 -12.09 -14.06
N SER A 57 4.86 -11.37 -14.08
CA SER A 57 6.15 -11.94 -13.72
C SER A 57 6.22 -12.27 -12.22
N ASN A 58 6.75 -13.43 -11.86
CA ASN A 58 6.98 -13.82 -10.46
C ASN A 58 7.85 -12.78 -9.72
N GLN A 59 8.75 -12.11 -10.43
CA GLN A 59 9.57 -11.03 -9.89
C GLN A 59 8.72 -9.81 -9.48
N GLN A 60 7.70 -9.44 -10.26
CA GLN A 60 6.82 -8.31 -9.93
C GLN A 60 5.97 -8.60 -8.69
N VAL A 61 5.47 -9.83 -8.55
CA VAL A 61 4.70 -10.25 -7.37
C VAL A 61 5.58 -10.22 -6.11
N MET A 62 6.81 -10.74 -6.19
CA MET A 62 7.77 -10.69 -5.08
C MET A 62 8.12 -9.25 -4.67
N ILE A 63 8.36 -8.36 -5.63
CA ILE A 63 8.63 -6.93 -5.36
C ILE A 63 7.43 -6.29 -4.65
N THR A 64 6.21 -6.59 -5.10
CA THR A 64 4.96 -6.05 -4.51
C THR A 64 4.77 -6.54 -3.07
N ILE A 65 5.11 -7.80 -2.78
CA ILE A 65 5.07 -8.35 -1.42
C ILE A 65 6.08 -7.64 -0.52
N CYS A 66 7.35 -7.53 -0.94
CA CYS A 66 8.37 -6.82 -0.18
C CYS A 66 7.95 -5.36 0.10
N LEU A 67 7.52 -4.62 -0.91
CA LEU A 67 7.07 -3.23 -0.76
C LEU A 67 5.87 -3.12 0.19
N SER A 68 4.94 -4.08 0.14
CA SER A 68 3.78 -4.10 1.03
C SER A 68 4.19 -4.34 2.48
N ILE A 69 5.14 -5.24 2.74
CA ILE A 69 5.68 -5.48 4.09
C ILE A 69 6.36 -4.22 4.64
N LEU A 70 7.22 -3.58 3.84
CA LEU A 70 7.85 -2.32 4.29
C LEU A 70 6.79 -1.22 4.51
N ALA A 71 5.77 -1.11 3.67
CA ALA A 71 4.69 -0.13 3.87
C ALA A 71 3.94 -0.37 5.20
N ILE A 72 3.67 -1.64 5.54
CA ILE A 72 3.04 -2.02 6.80
C ILE A 72 3.94 -1.67 7.99
N LEU A 73 5.24 -1.94 7.91
CA LEU A 73 6.20 -1.52 8.94
C LEU A 73 6.20 0.01 9.10
N GLY A 74 6.19 0.75 7.99
CA GLY A 74 6.07 2.21 7.97
C GLY A 74 4.80 2.70 8.68
N LEU A 75 3.65 2.09 8.39
CA LEU A 75 2.37 2.39 9.05
C LEU A 75 2.42 2.11 10.56
N ILE A 76 2.96 0.98 10.99
CA ILE A 76 3.10 0.64 12.41
C ILE A 76 3.98 1.66 13.13
N LEU A 77 5.09 2.08 12.51
CA LEU A 77 5.96 3.14 13.03
C LEU A 77 5.23 4.50 13.12
N ILE A 78 4.36 4.82 12.17
CA ILE A 78 3.50 6.01 12.22
C ILE A 78 2.52 5.93 13.39
N LEU A 79 1.86 4.78 13.62
CA LEU A 79 1.00 4.58 14.79
C LEU A 79 1.78 4.70 16.11
N SER A 80 3.03 4.24 16.13
CA SER A 80 3.95 4.34 17.26
C SER A 80 4.48 5.76 17.50
N LYS A 81 4.03 6.75 16.72
CA LYS A 81 4.48 8.16 16.79
C LYS A 81 5.94 8.36 16.42
N ASN A 82 6.53 7.43 15.68
CA ASN A 82 7.93 7.53 15.26
C ASN A 82 8.02 8.27 13.92
N ARG A 83 8.82 9.35 13.87
CA ARG A 83 9.07 10.15 12.66
C ARG A 83 9.60 9.30 11.50
N ILE A 84 10.34 8.23 11.81
CA ILE A 84 10.92 7.31 10.82
C ILE A 84 9.83 6.63 9.99
N GLY A 85 8.65 6.39 10.55
CA GLY A 85 7.54 5.77 9.83
C GLY A 85 7.05 6.59 8.64
N MET A 86 7.03 7.92 8.75
CA MET A 86 6.69 8.81 7.63
C MET A 86 7.73 8.73 6.51
N TYR A 87 9.02 8.77 6.88
CA TYR A 87 10.11 8.68 5.91
C TYR A 87 10.18 7.33 5.21
N LEU A 88 9.63 6.27 5.80
CA LEU A 88 9.54 4.97 5.18
C LEU A 88 8.29 4.86 4.29
N TYR A 89 7.13 5.24 4.83
CA TYR A 89 5.84 5.01 4.20
C TYR A 89 5.63 5.83 2.91
N PHE A 90 5.96 7.12 2.91
CA PHE A 90 5.71 8.00 1.76
C PHE A 90 6.50 7.61 0.50
N PRO A 91 7.82 7.39 0.56
CA PRO A 91 8.56 6.98 -0.64
C PRO A 91 8.12 5.60 -1.13
N ILE A 92 7.82 4.64 -0.25
CA ILE A 92 7.29 3.33 -0.66
C ILE A 92 5.95 3.48 -1.38
N THR A 93 5.09 4.34 -0.86
CA THR A 93 3.79 4.61 -1.49
C THR A 93 3.96 5.28 -2.84
N ALA A 94 4.89 6.22 -2.99
CA ALA A 94 5.22 6.83 -4.27
C ALA A 94 5.73 5.78 -5.29
N ILE A 95 6.58 4.85 -4.87
CA ILE A 95 7.07 3.75 -5.72
C ILE A 95 5.90 2.87 -6.17
N ASN A 96 5.04 2.45 -5.24
CA ASN A 96 3.87 1.62 -5.55
C ASN A 96 2.91 2.29 -6.54
N VAL A 97 2.65 3.59 -6.35
CA VAL A 97 1.82 4.39 -7.28
C VAL A 97 2.47 4.45 -8.65
N THR A 98 3.79 4.67 -8.72
CA THR A 98 4.52 4.71 -9.99
C THR A 98 4.44 3.36 -10.72
N MET A 99 4.60 2.24 -10.00
CA MET A 99 4.44 0.90 -10.56
C MET A 99 3.02 0.64 -11.06
N LEU A 100 2.00 1.07 -10.32
CA LEU A 100 0.60 1.00 -10.74
C LEU A 100 0.33 1.85 -12.00
N ALA A 101 0.93 3.03 -12.09
CA ALA A 101 0.82 3.90 -13.27
C ALA A 101 1.34 3.21 -14.54
N ILE A 102 2.52 2.58 -14.44
CA ILE A 102 3.17 1.88 -15.54
C ILE A 102 2.32 0.66 -15.97
N GLN A 103 1.88 -0.16 -15.01
CA GLN A 103 1.11 -1.38 -15.30
C GLN A 103 -0.28 -1.09 -15.89
N ASN A 104 -0.93 -0.02 -15.46
CA ASN A 104 -2.25 0.35 -15.96
C ASN A 104 -2.19 1.27 -17.19
N SER A 105 -1.05 1.40 -17.87
CA SER A 105 -0.88 2.29 -19.04
C SER A 105 -1.36 3.72 -18.76
N PHE A 106 -1.05 4.27 -17.58
CA PHE A 106 -1.47 5.60 -17.12
C PHE A 106 -2.99 5.83 -17.08
N GLN A 107 -3.80 4.78 -16.88
CA GLN A 107 -5.21 4.97 -16.59
C GLN A 107 -5.39 5.82 -15.32
N ILE A 108 -6.08 6.95 -15.49
CA ILE A 108 -6.18 8.01 -14.49
C ILE A 108 -7.07 7.59 -13.30
N LYS A 109 -8.10 6.77 -13.56
CA LYS A 109 -9.06 6.29 -12.56
C LYS A 109 -8.42 5.48 -11.42
N PRO A 110 -7.69 4.37 -11.67
CA PRO A 110 -7.06 3.60 -10.61
C PRO A 110 -5.95 4.39 -9.89
N LEU A 111 -5.26 5.27 -10.62
CA LEU A 111 -4.20 6.11 -10.07
C LEU A 111 -4.73 7.09 -9.02
N LEU A 112 -5.83 7.80 -9.33
CA LEU A 112 -6.45 8.77 -8.42
C LEU A 112 -6.93 8.09 -7.13
N PHE A 113 -7.55 6.91 -7.25
CA PHE A 113 -8.05 6.17 -6.08
C PHE A 113 -6.90 5.68 -5.18
N ALA A 114 -5.81 5.19 -5.78
CA ALA A 114 -4.63 4.74 -5.04
C ALA A 114 -3.88 5.88 -4.33
N LEU A 115 -4.01 7.11 -4.83
CA LEU A 115 -3.28 8.27 -4.29
C LEU A 115 -4.09 9.06 -3.24
N VAL A 116 -5.42 8.97 -3.25
CA VAL A 116 -6.28 9.80 -2.39
C VAL A 116 -6.04 9.55 -0.91
N LEU A 117 -6.03 8.29 -0.47
CA LEU A 117 -5.77 7.92 0.93
C LEU A 117 -4.39 8.38 1.41
N PRO A 118 -3.28 8.08 0.71
CA PRO A 118 -1.96 8.48 1.18
C PRO A 118 -1.75 10.00 1.16
N VAL A 119 -2.38 10.73 0.24
CA VAL A 119 -2.35 12.20 0.25
C VAL A 119 -3.11 12.78 1.43
N ILE A 120 -4.29 12.26 1.76
CA ILE A 120 -5.04 12.67 2.94
C ILE A 120 -4.24 12.38 4.21
N LEU A 121 -3.59 11.20 4.28
CA LEU A 121 -2.69 10.84 5.37
C LEU A 121 -1.54 11.84 5.51
N PHE A 122 -0.91 12.22 4.38
CA PHE A 122 0.17 13.21 4.34
C PHE A 122 -0.27 14.57 4.90
N ILE A 123 -1.41 15.08 4.45
CA ILE A 123 -1.95 16.37 4.89
C ILE A 123 -2.25 16.34 6.39
N LEU A 124 -2.85 15.25 6.88
CA LEU A 124 -3.15 15.07 8.30
C LEU A 124 -1.89 14.96 9.17
N LEU A 125 -0.87 14.25 8.69
CA LEU A 125 0.44 14.14 9.33
C LEU A 125 1.17 15.47 9.36
N TYR A 126 1.12 16.24 8.27
CA TYR A 126 1.74 17.56 8.18
C TYR A 126 1.10 18.54 9.18
N ASN A 127 -0.23 18.56 9.27
CA ASN A 127 -0.95 19.42 10.22
C ASN A 127 -0.76 18.97 11.68
N ARG A 128 -0.41 17.70 11.92
CA ARG A 128 -0.13 17.13 13.24
C ARG A 128 1.36 16.83 13.45
N ARG A 129 2.27 17.50 12.72
CA ARG A 129 3.73 17.34 12.85
C ARG A 129 4.23 17.55 14.28
N ASN A 130 3.50 18.32 15.07
CA ASN A 130 3.75 18.60 16.49
C ASN A 130 3.48 17.42 17.45
N VAL A 131 3.00 16.28 16.94
CA VAL A 131 2.74 15.04 17.70
C VAL A 131 3.88 14.04 17.55
N PHE A 132 4.76 14.26 16.58
CA PHE A 132 5.91 13.42 16.25
C PHE A 132 7.21 14.06 16.72
#